data_AF-A0A6G8QGZ1-F1
#
_entry.id   AF-A0A6G8QGZ1-F1
#
_cell.length_a   1.000
_cell.length_b   1.000
_cell.length_c   1.000
_cell.angle_alpha   90.00
_cell.angle_beta   90.00
_cell.angle_gamma   90.00
#
_symmetry.space_group_name_H-M   'P 1'
#
loop_
_entity.id
_entity.type
_entity.pdbx_description
1 polymer ?
#
loop_
_entity_poly.entity_id
_entity_poly.type
_entity_poly.pdbx_seq_one_letter_code
_entity_poly.pdbx_strand_id
1 'polypeptide(L)'
;MRAPEAFAYAYSGLEVILADFVAGGMPEADLRREAARWMREDARGSLAMCKAAIFAMRHEAAAGGLSGDAEAAGATVRALGVVERTLDPPEDHSPTASVISPTPARVPEALRKRAPDARVFRMGKAQILAEPDGAAGWHVSVSHPERFPYVEELMAARDVTGEGDKTFAALLPVTSAAIKSGGFLVHIVQANTGGGRPEGSSG
;
A
#
# COMPACT_ATOMS: atom_id res chain seq x y z
N MET A 1 -14.10 10.51 -3.61
CA MET A 1 -13.11 11.57 -3.85
C MET A 1 -12.67 11.46 -5.28
N ARG A 2 -12.77 12.53 -6.06
CA ARG A 2 -12.33 12.53 -7.47
C ARG A 2 -10.81 12.60 -7.51
N ALA A 3 -10.17 12.06 -8.55
CA ALA A 3 -8.70 12.07 -8.68
C ALA A 3 -8.05 13.47 -8.49
N PRO A 4 -8.65 14.58 -8.94
CA PRO A 4 -8.11 15.92 -8.68
C PRO A 4 -8.08 16.33 -7.20
N GLU A 5 -9.09 15.91 -6.43
CA GLU A 5 -9.18 16.20 -4.99
C GLU A 5 -8.11 15.40 -4.21
N ALA A 6 -7.88 14.14 -4.61
CA ALA A 6 -6.86 13.30 -3.99
C ALA A 6 -5.44 13.81 -4.28
N PHE A 7 -5.20 14.30 -5.49
CA PHE A 7 -3.92 14.94 -5.84
C PHE A 7 -3.69 16.22 -5.04
N ALA A 8 -4.67 17.13 -5.00
CA ALA A 8 -4.56 18.38 -4.25
C ALA A 8 -4.29 18.14 -2.75
N TYR A 9 -4.97 17.14 -2.17
CA TYR A 9 -4.78 16.78 -0.77
C TYR A 9 -3.37 16.21 -0.51
N ALA A 10 -2.89 15.33 -1.37
CA ALA A 10 -1.51 14.81 -1.28
C ALA A 10 -0.48 15.94 -1.44
N TYR A 11 -0.69 16.84 -2.40
CA TYR A 11 0.17 17.99 -2.65
C TYR A 11 0.28 18.88 -1.40
N SER A 12 -0.83 19.37 -0.88
CA SER A 12 -0.81 20.27 0.29
C SER A 12 -0.25 19.61 1.55
N GLY A 13 -0.49 18.32 1.76
CA GLY A 13 0.12 17.60 2.88
C GLY A 13 1.65 17.54 2.77
N LEU A 14 2.18 17.43 1.54
CA LEU A 14 3.61 17.43 1.29
C LEU A 14 4.22 18.83 1.45
N GLU A 15 3.49 19.91 1.13
CA GLU A 15 3.95 21.30 1.34
C GLU A 15 4.25 21.55 2.82
N VAL A 16 3.35 21.12 3.70
CA VAL A 16 3.50 21.30 5.16
C VAL A 16 4.74 20.58 5.67
N ILE A 17 4.94 19.31 5.26
CA ILE A 17 6.10 18.52 5.68
C ILE A 17 7.42 19.16 5.21
N LEU A 18 7.44 19.65 3.97
CA LEU A 18 8.63 20.24 3.39
C LEU A 18 8.95 21.60 4.02
N ALA A 19 7.93 22.41 4.33
CA ALA A 19 8.12 23.70 5.00
C ALA A 19 8.84 23.55 6.34
N ASP A 20 8.41 22.58 7.17
CA ASP A 20 9.02 22.31 8.48
C ASP A 20 10.48 21.83 8.36
N PHE A 21 10.78 21.01 7.35
CA PHE A 21 12.13 20.53 7.08
C PHE A 21 13.04 21.65 6.54
N VAL A 22 12.57 22.44 5.58
CA VAL A 22 13.34 23.54 4.97
C VAL A 22 13.63 24.64 5.99
N ALA A 23 12.72 24.87 6.94
CA ALA A 23 12.96 25.77 8.08
C ALA A 23 14.02 25.26 9.06
N GLY A 24 14.60 24.07 8.84
CA GLY A 24 15.57 23.43 9.73
C GLY A 24 14.95 22.87 11.01
N GLY A 25 13.62 22.82 11.09
CA GLY A 25 12.88 22.36 12.27
C GLY A 25 12.77 20.84 12.38
N MET A 26 13.12 20.09 11.33
CA MET A 26 12.90 18.64 11.26
C MET A 26 14.17 17.88 10.85
N PRO A 27 14.69 16.97 11.69
CA PRO A 27 15.74 16.03 11.31
C PRO A 27 15.29 15.07 10.18
N GLU A 28 16.24 14.56 9.37
CA GLU A 28 15.92 13.65 8.25
C GLU A 28 15.18 12.37 8.70
N ALA A 29 15.55 11.78 9.84
CA ALA A 29 14.87 10.61 10.38
C ALA A 29 13.38 10.89 10.69
N ASP A 30 13.09 12.10 11.14
CA ASP A 30 11.73 12.57 11.41
C ASP A 30 10.98 12.85 10.11
N LEU A 31 11.65 13.42 9.10
CA LEU A 31 11.12 13.59 7.75
C LEU A 31 10.68 12.26 7.13
N ARG A 32 11.47 11.19 7.27
CA ARG A 32 11.09 9.85 6.78
C ARG A 32 9.86 9.32 7.50
N ARG A 33 9.80 9.46 8.83
CA ARG A 33 8.63 9.03 9.62
C ARG A 33 7.38 9.80 9.20
N GLU A 34 7.52 11.10 8.94
CA GLU A 34 6.41 11.97 8.59
C GLU A 34 5.94 11.80 7.15
N ALA A 35 6.85 11.59 6.21
CA ALA A 35 6.54 11.14 4.85
C ALA A 35 5.75 9.83 4.87
N ALA A 36 6.16 8.87 5.69
CA ALA A 36 5.43 7.62 5.85
C ALA A 36 4.05 7.84 6.49
N ARG A 37 3.88 8.80 7.41
CA ARG A 37 2.57 9.17 7.98
C ARG A 37 1.67 9.82 6.93
N TRP A 38 2.17 10.83 6.22
CA TRP A 38 1.47 11.54 5.16
C TRP A 38 1.01 10.63 4.03
N MET A 39 1.86 9.70 3.58
CA MET A 39 1.47 8.70 2.59
C MET A 39 0.20 7.95 3.04
N ARG A 40 0.10 7.63 4.34
CA ARG A 40 -1.03 6.86 4.90
C ARG A 40 -2.28 7.70 5.10
N GLU A 41 -2.12 8.90 5.64
CA GLU A 41 -3.24 9.70 6.10
C GLU A 41 -3.76 10.62 5.00
N ASP A 42 -2.84 11.24 4.25
CA ASP A 42 -3.19 12.26 3.28
C ASP A 42 -3.31 11.70 1.87
N ALA A 43 -2.37 10.86 1.45
CA ALA A 43 -2.46 10.16 0.17
C ALA A 43 -3.24 8.83 0.24
N ARG A 44 -3.74 8.44 1.42
CA ARG A 44 -4.52 7.21 1.67
C ARG A 44 -3.84 5.93 1.15
N GLY A 45 -2.51 5.90 1.22
CA GLY A 45 -1.67 4.81 0.72
C GLY A 45 -1.47 4.80 -0.80
N SER A 46 -1.94 5.81 -1.53
CA SER A 46 -1.79 5.87 -2.99
C SER A 46 -0.39 6.32 -3.41
N LEU A 47 0.49 5.34 -3.65
CA LEU A 47 1.85 5.59 -4.14
C LEU A 47 1.88 6.43 -5.43
N ALA A 48 0.95 6.18 -6.36
CA ALA A 48 0.86 6.93 -7.61
C ALA A 48 0.55 8.43 -7.38
N MET A 49 -0.34 8.74 -6.43
CA MET A 49 -0.64 10.13 -6.06
C MET A 49 0.55 10.79 -5.37
N CYS A 50 1.24 10.06 -4.47
CA CYS A 50 2.44 10.58 -3.83
C CYS A 50 3.54 10.91 -4.85
N LYS A 51 3.81 10.00 -5.80
CA LYS A 51 4.82 10.22 -6.85
C LYS A 51 4.43 11.38 -7.78
N ALA A 52 3.14 11.50 -8.13
CA ALA A 52 2.66 12.63 -8.92
C ALA A 52 2.84 13.98 -8.19
N ALA A 53 2.55 14.03 -6.88
CA ALA A 53 2.74 15.23 -6.06
C ALA A 53 4.23 15.61 -5.96
N ILE A 54 5.11 14.63 -5.69
CA ILE A 54 6.57 14.84 -5.66
C ILE A 54 7.08 15.38 -7.01
N PHE A 55 6.62 14.80 -8.12
CA PHE A 55 7.02 15.25 -9.45
C PHE A 55 6.60 16.70 -9.72
N ALA A 56 5.35 17.05 -9.38
CA ALA A 56 4.83 18.41 -9.55
C ALA A 56 5.64 19.42 -8.71
N MET A 57 5.93 19.10 -7.44
CA MET A 57 6.74 19.98 -6.58
C MET A 57 8.18 20.14 -7.04
N ARG A 58 8.80 19.08 -7.57
CA ARG A 58 10.15 19.18 -8.16
C ARG A 58 10.16 20.14 -9.34
N HIS A 59 9.15 20.07 -10.18
CA HIS A 59 9.02 20.96 -11.32
C HIS A 59 8.82 22.41 -10.86
N GLU A 60 7.99 22.65 -9.85
CA GLU A 60 7.77 23.98 -9.29
C GLU A 60 9.02 24.55 -8.60
N ALA A 61 9.76 23.73 -7.84
CA ALA A 61 11.03 24.11 -7.22
C ALA A 61 12.08 24.48 -8.28
N ALA A 62 12.18 23.67 -9.34
CA ALA A 62 13.11 23.93 -10.45
C ALA A 62 12.75 25.19 -11.25
N ALA A 63 11.46 25.52 -11.33
CA ALA A 63 10.97 26.77 -11.93
C ALA A 63 11.11 28.00 -11.00
N GLY A 64 11.58 27.81 -9.75
CA GLY A 64 11.71 28.87 -8.75
C GLY A 64 10.39 29.29 -8.07
N GLY A 65 9.30 28.56 -8.30
CA GLY A 65 7.95 28.92 -7.83
C GLY A 65 7.71 28.70 -6.34
N LEU A 66 8.39 27.72 -5.73
CA LEU A 66 8.10 27.32 -4.34
C LEU A 66 8.69 28.23 -3.26
N SER A 67 9.76 28.98 -3.54
CA SER A 67 10.45 29.73 -2.48
C SER A 67 11.06 31.08 -2.88
N GLY A 68 11.13 31.45 -4.17
CA GLY A 68 11.81 32.67 -4.63
C GLY A 68 13.33 32.74 -4.34
N ASP A 69 13.83 31.85 -3.48
CA ASP A 69 15.22 31.69 -3.05
C ASP A 69 15.77 30.34 -3.53
N ALA A 70 16.95 30.38 -4.17
CA ALA A 70 17.65 29.23 -4.72
C ALA A 70 18.15 28.26 -3.64
N GLU A 71 18.49 28.74 -2.43
CA GLU A 71 18.94 27.88 -1.34
C GLU A 71 17.79 27.03 -0.79
N ALA A 72 16.64 27.67 -0.58
CA ALA A 72 15.39 27.00 -0.21
C ALA A 72 14.89 26.02 -1.30
N ALA A 73 15.06 26.35 -2.59
CA ALA A 73 14.73 25.43 -3.68
C ALA A 73 15.62 24.17 -3.64
N GLY A 74 16.93 24.34 -3.41
CA GLY A 74 17.86 23.23 -3.25
C GLY A 74 17.54 22.34 -2.05
N ALA A 75 17.16 22.93 -0.92
CA ALA A 75 16.71 22.20 0.27
C ALA A 75 15.42 21.41 0.00
N THR A 76 14.45 22.01 -0.68
CA THR A 76 13.19 21.39 -1.08
C THR A 76 13.40 20.18 -1.98
N VAL A 77 14.26 20.30 -3.01
CA VAL A 77 14.58 19.18 -3.92
C VAL A 77 15.25 18.02 -3.17
N ARG A 78 16.16 18.32 -2.23
CA ARG A 78 16.78 17.29 -1.38
C ARG A 78 15.75 16.57 -0.51
N ALA A 79 14.86 17.32 0.14
CA ALA A 79 13.81 16.79 0.98
C ALA A 79 12.85 15.91 0.19
N LEU A 80 12.42 16.34 -1.00
CA LEU A 80 11.62 15.54 -1.93
C LEU A 80 12.31 14.22 -2.32
N GLY A 81 13.65 14.22 -2.46
CA GLY A 81 14.43 12.99 -2.64
C GLY A 81 14.41 12.04 -1.45
N VAL A 82 14.42 12.56 -0.22
CA VAL A 82 14.26 11.75 1.00
C VAL A 82 12.86 11.15 1.08
N VAL A 83 11.83 11.97 0.81
CA VAL A 83 10.43 11.52 0.79
C VAL A 83 10.25 10.44 -0.27
N GLU A 84 10.71 10.64 -1.50
CA GLU A 84 10.61 9.65 -2.57
C GLU A 84 11.27 8.32 -2.19
N ARG A 85 12.50 8.35 -1.65
CA ARG A 85 13.17 7.12 -1.14
C ARG A 85 12.45 6.45 0.02
N THR A 86 11.61 7.18 0.74
CA THR A 86 10.78 6.61 1.82
C THR A 86 9.56 5.89 1.23
N LEU A 87 9.07 6.35 0.08
CA LEU A 87 7.95 5.76 -0.63
C LEU A 87 8.38 4.55 -1.47
N ASP A 88 9.59 4.60 -2.02
CA ASP A 88 10.16 3.49 -2.75
C ASP A 88 10.56 2.37 -1.78
N PRO A 89 10.28 1.10 -2.11
CA PRO A 89 10.82 -0.01 -1.34
C PRO A 89 12.34 0.10 -1.28
N PRO A 90 12.98 -0.29 -0.15
CA PRO A 90 14.44 -0.41 -0.08
C PRO A 90 14.96 -1.20 -1.29
N GLU A 91 16.13 -0.87 -1.82
CA GLU A 91 16.71 -1.59 -2.98
C GLU A 91 16.88 -3.10 -2.69
N ASP A 92 17.12 -3.48 -1.43
CA ASP A 92 17.14 -4.88 -0.93
C ASP A 92 15.74 -5.55 -0.90
N HIS A 93 14.70 -4.80 -1.22
CA HIS A 93 13.31 -5.23 -1.32
C HIS A 93 12.74 -5.01 -2.73
N SER A 94 13.56 -4.62 -3.71
CA SER A 94 13.27 -4.95 -5.09
C SER A 94 13.20 -6.48 -5.12
N PRO A 95 12.02 -7.09 -5.27
CA PRO A 95 11.96 -8.51 -5.20
C PRO A 95 12.65 -9.00 -6.46
N THR A 96 13.91 -9.42 -6.32
CA THR A 96 14.52 -10.32 -7.29
C THR A 96 13.50 -11.45 -7.49
N ALA A 97 13.30 -11.87 -8.74
CA ALA A 97 12.18 -12.72 -9.14
C ALA A 97 11.96 -13.99 -8.30
N SER A 98 12.93 -14.38 -7.48
CA SER A 98 12.87 -15.47 -6.49
C SER A 98 12.10 -15.16 -5.19
N VAL A 99 11.80 -13.89 -4.85
CA VAL A 99 11.10 -13.48 -3.61
C VAL A 99 9.60 -13.19 -3.82
N ILE A 100 9.13 -13.21 -5.08
CA ILE A 100 7.77 -12.78 -5.46
C ILE A 100 6.71 -13.89 -5.27
N SER A 101 7.11 -15.13 -5.01
CA SER A 101 6.17 -16.25 -4.92
C SER A 101 5.72 -16.48 -3.48
N PRO A 102 4.41 -16.36 -3.17
CA PRO A 102 3.88 -16.69 -1.86
C PRO A 102 4.16 -18.15 -1.51
N THR A 103 4.70 -18.38 -0.31
CA THR A 103 5.00 -19.72 0.20
C THR A 103 3.96 -20.14 1.24
N PRO A 104 3.44 -21.38 1.20
CA PRO A 104 2.50 -21.84 2.22
C PRO A 104 3.09 -21.73 3.63
N ALA A 105 2.27 -21.26 4.57
CA ALA A 105 2.63 -21.11 5.96
C ALA A 105 1.63 -21.82 6.87
N ARG A 106 2.05 -22.06 8.11
CA ARG A 106 1.21 -22.74 9.10
C ARG A 106 -0.01 -21.88 9.44
N VAL A 107 -1.19 -22.45 9.24
CA VAL A 107 -2.47 -21.86 9.69
C VAL A 107 -2.52 -21.88 11.23
N PRO A 108 -2.70 -20.74 11.91
CA PRO A 108 -2.88 -20.69 13.36
C PRO A 108 -4.07 -21.54 13.81
N GLU A 109 -3.95 -22.22 14.96
CA GLU A 109 -4.99 -23.15 15.43
C GLU A 109 -6.34 -22.46 15.68
N ALA A 110 -6.32 -21.26 16.25
CA ALA A 110 -7.52 -20.45 16.45
C ALA A 110 -8.24 -20.12 15.13
N LEU A 111 -7.47 -19.84 14.07
CA LEU A 111 -8.02 -19.59 12.74
C LEU A 111 -8.59 -20.88 12.14
N ARG A 112 -7.88 -22.00 12.25
CA ARG A 112 -8.34 -23.30 11.76
C ARG A 112 -9.68 -23.74 12.38
N LYS A 113 -9.93 -23.40 13.64
CA LYS A 113 -11.21 -23.68 14.31
C LYS A 113 -12.37 -22.84 13.75
N ARG A 114 -12.10 -21.60 13.33
CA ARG A 114 -13.12 -20.65 12.82
C ARG A 114 -13.34 -20.76 11.32
N ALA A 115 -12.28 -21.00 10.56
CA ALA A 115 -12.25 -21.11 9.11
C ALA A 115 -11.35 -22.30 8.72
N PRO A 116 -11.90 -23.53 8.71
CA PRO A 116 -11.13 -24.76 8.48
C PRO A 116 -10.39 -24.79 7.15
N ASP A 117 -10.98 -24.17 6.14
CA ASP A 117 -10.46 -24.12 4.77
C ASP A 117 -9.55 -22.90 4.51
N ALA A 118 -9.28 -22.10 5.54
CA ALA A 118 -8.39 -20.94 5.42
C ALA A 118 -6.95 -21.37 5.10
N ARG A 119 -6.31 -20.63 4.22
CA ARG A 119 -4.92 -20.85 3.80
C ARG A 119 -4.09 -19.62 4.18
N VAL A 120 -2.88 -19.85 4.69
CA VAL A 120 -1.95 -18.78 5.04
C VAL A 120 -0.70 -18.93 4.17
N PHE A 121 -0.21 -17.81 3.64
CA PHE A 121 1.02 -17.73 2.88
C PHE A 121 1.93 -16.63 3.44
N ARG A 122 3.22 -16.73 3.11
CA ARG A 122 4.25 -15.75 3.45
C ARG A 122 4.97 -15.30 2.20
N MET A 123 5.27 -14.01 2.16
CA MET A 123 6.12 -13.41 1.13
C MET A 123 7.01 -12.36 1.80
N GLY A 124 8.28 -12.72 2.02
CA GLY A 124 9.14 -11.98 2.95
C GLY A 124 8.49 -11.83 4.33
N LYS A 125 8.33 -10.60 4.80
CA LYS A 125 7.65 -10.28 6.07
C LYS A 125 6.12 -10.16 5.93
N ALA A 126 5.58 -10.06 4.71
CA ALA A 126 4.15 -10.01 4.48
C ALA A 126 3.50 -11.37 4.77
N GLN A 127 2.28 -11.34 5.31
CA GLN A 127 1.42 -12.47 5.51
C GLN A 127 0.17 -12.31 4.64
N ILE A 128 -0.20 -13.38 3.96
CA ILE A 128 -1.40 -13.45 3.13
C ILE A 128 -2.32 -14.49 3.76
N LEU A 129 -3.56 -14.12 4.00
CA LEU A 129 -4.62 -14.99 4.50
C LEU A 129 -5.70 -15.10 3.43
N ALA A 130 -5.97 -16.30 2.93
CA ALA A 130 -7.08 -16.57 2.03
C ALA A 130 -8.14 -17.38 2.77
N GLU A 131 -9.34 -16.83 2.88
CA GLU A 131 -10.51 -17.44 3.50
C GLU A 131 -11.60 -17.62 2.43
N PRO A 132 -12.31 -18.75 2.37
CA PRO A 132 -13.47 -18.87 1.50
C PRO A 132 -14.56 -17.90 1.95
N ASP A 133 -15.20 -17.22 0.98
CA ASP A 133 -16.25 -16.23 1.21
C ASP A 133 -17.57 -16.68 0.57
N GLY A 134 -18.08 -17.83 1.04
CA GLY A 134 -19.35 -18.40 0.60
C GLY A 134 -19.48 -18.49 -0.93
N ALA A 135 -20.53 -17.89 -1.48
CA ALA A 135 -20.80 -17.87 -2.93
C ALA A 135 -19.93 -16.87 -3.72
N ALA A 136 -19.20 -15.98 -3.03
CA ALA A 136 -18.39 -14.95 -3.68
C ALA A 136 -17.02 -15.46 -4.13
N GLY A 137 -16.54 -16.60 -3.61
CA GLY A 137 -15.22 -17.16 -3.93
C GLY A 137 -14.27 -17.05 -2.75
N TRP A 138 -13.24 -16.21 -2.86
CA TRP A 138 -12.20 -16.06 -1.84
C TRP A 138 -12.07 -14.62 -1.35
N HIS A 139 -12.00 -14.48 -0.04
CA HIS A 139 -11.55 -13.26 0.63
C HIS A 139 -10.06 -13.38 0.95
N VAL A 140 -9.26 -12.46 0.43
CA VAL A 140 -7.80 -12.44 0.62
C VAL A 140 -7.42 -11.22 1.42
N SER A 141 -6.72 -11.42 2.53
CA SER A 141 -6.23 -10.40 3.43
C SER A 141 -4.70 -10.38 3.37
N VAL A 142 -4.12 -9.24 2.99
CA VAL A 142 -2.66 -9.07 2.95
C VAL A 142 -2.25 -8.13 4.06
N SER A 143 -1.34 -8.58 4.92
CA SER A 143 -0.81 -7.78 6.01
C SER A 143 0.70 -7.78 6.09
N HIS A 144 1.26 -6.67 6.57
CA HIS A 144 2.69 -6.55 6.81
C HIS A 144 2.93 -5.88 8.17
N PRO A 145 3.92 -6.32 8.96
CA PRO A 145 4.09 -5.85 10.34
C PRO A 145 4.54 -4.39 10.45
N GLU A 146 5.25 -3.89 9.45
CA GLU A 146 5.98 -2.60 9.55
C GLU A 146 5.50 -1.52 8.57
N ARG A 147 4.66 -1.87 7.58
CA ARG A 147 4.26 -0.95 6.50
C ARG A 147 3.02 -1.44 5.76
N PHE A 148 2.42 -0.60 4.93
CA PHE A 148 1.41 -1.04 3.97
C PHE A 148 1.99 -2.05 2.96
N PRO A 149 1.20 -3.07 2.56
CA PRO A 149 1.63 -3.98 1.50
C PRO A 149 1.92 -3.24 0.20
N TYR A 150 2.95 -3.66 -0.53
CA TYR A 150 3.23 -3.12 -1.87
C TYR A 150 2.29 -3.72 -2.91
N VAL A 151 2.17 -3.04 -4.06
CA VAL A 151 1.29 -3.48 -5.15
C VAL A 151 1.67 -4.88 -5.63
N GLU A 152 2.96 -5.18 -5.71
CA GLU A 152 3.49 -6.49 -6.07
C GLU A 152 3.03 -7.57 -5.09
N GLU A 153 2.93 -7.25 -3.79
CA GLU A 153 2.43 -8.18 -2.78
C GLU A 153 0.93 -8.42 -2.90
N LEU A 154 0.18 -7.37 -3.25
CA LEU A 154 -1.25 -7.50 -3.54
C LEU A 154 -1.47 -8.33 -4.82
N MET A 155 -0.65 -8.11 -5.85
CA MET A 155 -0.68 -8.86 -7.10
C MET A 155 -0.22 -10.31 -6.93
N ALA A 156 0.71 -10.61 -6.03
CA ALA A 156 1.11 -11.99 -5.74
C ALA A 156 0.05 -12.71 -4.90
N ALA A 157 -0.53 -12.01 -3.91
CA ALA A 157 -1.62 -12.53 -3.08
C ALA A 157 -2.86 -12.92 -3.91
N ARG A 158 -3.08 -12.21 -5.01
CA ARG A 158 -4.06 -12.52 -6.05
C ARG A 158 -4.04 -13.97 -6.51
N ASP A 159 -2.86 -14.56 -6.63
CA ASP A 159 -2.66 -15.81 -7.36
C ASP A 159 -2.70 -17.03 -6.42
N VAL A 160 -2.66 -16.82 -5.10
CA VAL A 160 -2.59 -17.90 -4.08
C VAL A 160 -3.85 -18.78 -4.01
N THR A 161 -4.98 -18.28 -4.53
CA THR A 161 -6.25 -19.00 -4.55
C THR A 161 -6.32 -20.04 -5.67
N GLY A 162 -5.48 -19.92 -6.70
CA GLY A 162 -5.38 -20.89 -7.80
C GLY A 162 -6.57 -20.95 -8.77
N GLU A 163 -7.59 -20.10 -8.62
CA GLU A 163 -8.79 -20.10 -9.48
C GLU A 163 -8.61 -19.24 -10.76
N GLY A 164 -9.49 -19.38 -11.77
CA GLY A 164 -9.34 -18.86 -13.16
C GLY A 164 -9.45 -17.34 -13.34
N ASP A 165 -10.17 -16.82 -14.35
CA ASP A 165 -10.32 -15.36 -14.58
C ASP A 165 -10.95 -14.63 -13.38
N LYS A 166 -10.25 -13.61 -12.86
CA LYS A 166 -10.54 -13.01 -11.57
C LYS A 166 -10.82 -11.52 -11.70
N THR A 167 -11.94 -11.07 -11.14
CA THR A 167 -12.17 -9.65 -10.87
C THR A 167 -11.78 -9.36 -9.42
N PHE A 168 -10.94 -8.34 -9.24
CA PHE A 168 -10.40 -7.96 -7.93
C PHE A 168 -10.86 -6.59 -7.51
N ALA A 169 -11.36 -6.50 -6.28
CA ALA A 169 -11.55 -5.23 -5.59
C ALA A 169 -10.65 -5.21 -4.36
N ALA A 170 -9.76 -4.22 -4.29
CA ALA A 170 -8.96 -3.95 -3.10
C ALA A 170 -9.65 -2.86 -2.26
N LEU A 171 -10.00 -3.21 -1.03
CA LEU A 171 -10.47 -2.28 -0.01
C LEU A 171 -9.25 -1.81 0.78
N LEU A 172 -8.83 -0.58 0.51
CA LEU A 172 -7.83 0.11 1.32
C LEU A 172 -8.51 0.60 2.62
N PRO A 173 -7.87 0.44 3.79
CA PRO A 173 -8.46 0.91 5.04
C PRO A 173 -8.69 2.42 4.98
N VAL A 174 -9.95 2.81 5.19
CA VAL A 174 -10.43 4.19 4.98
C VAL A 174 -10.09 5.09 6.18
N THR A 175 -9.61 4.53 7.29
CA THR A 175 -9.39 5.27 8.55
C THR A 175 -8.09 4.91 9.27
N SER A 176 -7.50 5.92 9.90
CA SER A 176 -6.32 5.83 10.77
C SER A 176 -6.51 4.95 12.00
N ALA A 177 -7.76 4.63 12.39
CA ALA A 177 -8.06 3.73 13.50
C ALA A 177 -7.67 2.27 13.23
N ALA A 178 -7.81 1.77 11.98
CA ALA A 178 -7.37 0.43 11.61
C ALA A 178 -5.84 0.29 11.57
N ILE A 179 -5.13 1.40 11.31
CA ILE A 179 -3.66 1.47 11.34
C ILE A 179 -3.13 1.40 12.78
N LYS A 180 -3.88 1.95 13.75
CA LYS A 180 -3.48 1.99 15.17
C LYS A 180 -3.52 0.64 15.89
N SER A 181 -4.20 -0.38 15.36
CA SER A 181 -4.22 -1.73 15.95
C SER A 181 -3.02 -2.61 15.56
N GLY A 182 -1.99 -2.03 14.94
CA GLY A 182 -0.69 -2.70 14.72
C GLY A 182 -0.63 -3.65 13.53
N GLY A 183 -1.61 -3.59 12.62
CA GLY A 183 -1.60 -4.35 11.37
C GLY A 183 -1.88 -3.43 10.19
N PHE A 184 -0.93 -3.33 9.27
CA PHE A 184 -1.21 -2.76 7.96
C PHE A 184 -1.90 -3.81 7.13
N LEU A 185 -3.21 -3.68 6.91
CA LEU A 185 -4.06 -4.69 6.32
C LEU A 185 -4.78 -4.15 5.08
N VAL A 186 -4.72 -4.89 3.98
CA VAL A 186 -5.51 -4.65 2.78
C VAL A 186 -6.39 -5.87 2.53
N HIS A 187 -7.69 -5.63 2.35
CA HIS A 187 -8.65 -6.67 2.00
C HIS A 187 -8.83 -6.69 0.50
N ILE A 188 -8.71 -7.86 -0.09
CA ILE A 188 -8.93 -8.13 -1.50
C ILE A 188 -10.11 -9.09 -1.58
N VAL A 189 -11.18 -8.69 -2.23
CA VAL A 189 -12.32 -9.58 -2.53
C VAL A 189 -12.13 -10.10 -3.95
N GLN A 190 -12.09 -11.41 -4.09
CA GLN A 190 -12.01 -12.09 -5.37
C GLN A 190 -13.37 -12.69 -5.69
N ALA A 191 -14.05 -12.12 -6.69
CA ALA A 191 -15.30 -12.68 -7.21
C ALA A 191 -15.01 -13.73 -8.30
N ASN A 192 -15.59 -14.92 -8.17
CA ASN A 192 -15.59 -15.89 -9.27
C ASN A 192 -16.53 -15.44 -10.38
N THR A 193 -15.95 -15.04 -11.52
CA THR A 193 -16.72 -14.65 -12.71
C THR A 193 -17.12 -15.84 -13.59
N GLY A 194 -16.58 -17.03 -13.29
CA GLY A 194 -16.94 -18.30 -13.93
C GLY A 194 -18.31 -18.78 -13.49
N GLY A 195 -19.37 -18.25 -14.12
CA GLY A 195 -20.73 -18.75 -14.03
C GLY A 195 -20.86 -20.15 -14.61
N GLY A 196 -20.60 -21.17 -13.81
CA GLY A 196 -21.12 -22.51 -13.96
C GLY A 196 -22.05 -22.80 -12.79
N ARG A 197 -23.35 -22.60 -12.97
CA ARG A 197 -24.37 -23.05 -12.02
C ARG A 197 -24.12 -24.55 -11.80
N PRO A 198 -24.02 -25.08 -10.56
CA PRO A 198 -23.92 -26.51 -10.37
C PRO A 198 -25.24 -27.13 -10.86
N GLU A 199 -25.20 -27.76 -12.02
CA GLU A 199 -26.28 -28.63 -12.47
C GLU A 199 -26.28 -29.87 -11.58
N GLY A 200 -27.43 -30.14 -10.96
CA GLY A 200 -27.78 -31.49 -10.51
C GLY A 200 -27.46 -31.84 -9.07
N SER A 201 -28.35 -31.45 -8.13
CA SER A 201 -28.77 -32.39 -7.09
C SER A 201 -30.22 -32.81 -7.38
N SER A 202 -30.35 -33.82 -8.21
CA SER A 202 -31.54 -34.66 -8.33
C SER A 202 -31.05 -36.10 -8.21
N GLY A 203 -31.26 -36.66 -7.03
CA GLY A 203 -30.91 -38.03 -6.63
C GLY A 203 -31.34 -38.23 -5.20
#